data_AF-A0A5J4P8I7-F1
#
_entry.id   AF-A0A5J4P8I7-F1
#
_cell.length_a   1.000
_cell.length_b   1.000
_cell.length_c   1.000
_cell.angle_alpha   90.00
_cell.angle_beta   90.00
_cell.angle_gamma   90.00
#
_symmetry.space_group_name_H-M   'P 1'
#
loop_
_entity.id
_entity.type
_entity.pdbx_description
1 polymer ?
#
loop_
_entity_poly.entity_id
_entity_poly.type
_entity_poly.pdbx_seq_one_letter_code
_entity_poly.pdbx_strand_id
1 'polypeptide(L)' 'MEKLVSGKQAVPLSKVAVRLLYPYKETVHTITSDNGAEFAEHEFIAKKLGADFYSAHPYASWERGLNEYTNGLIRQYIL' A
#
# COMPACT_ATOMS: atom_id res chain seq x y z
N MET A 1 12.07 7.14 5.65
CA MET A 1 11.14 6.00 5.65
C MET A 1 10.88 5.61 7.10
N GLU A 2 9.63 5.57 7.53
CA GLU A 2 9.29 5.09 8.88
C GLU A 2 9.34 3.57 8.91
N LYS A 3 10.05 3.00 9.89
CA LYS A 3 10.10 1.55 10.07
C LYS A 3 8.79 1.10 10.72
N LEU A 4 8.13 0.09 10.13
CA LEU A 4 6.92 -0.49 10.72
C LEU A 4 7.27 -1.20 12.02
N VAL A 5 6.81 -0.65 13.15
CA VAL A 5 7.12 -1.16 14.50
C VAL A 5 6.60 -2.58 14.69
N SER A 6 5.40 -2.88 14.17
CA SER A 6 4.79 -4.22 14.23
C SER A 6 5.04 -5.06 12.96
N GLY A 7 6.00 -4.66 12.12
CA GLY A 7 6.30 -5.33 10.87
C GLY A 7 5.12 -5.33 9.88
N LYS A 8 4.89 -6.47 9.23
CA LYS A 8 3.88 -6.67 8.18
C LYS A 8 2.51 -7.15 8.68
N GLN A 9 2.20 -6.96 9.96
CA GLN A 9 0.89 -7.35 10.48
C GLN A 9 -0.21 -6.46 9.88
N ALA A 10 -1.32 -7.06 9.46
CA ALA A 10 -2.33 -6.36 8.68
C ALA A 10 -2.97 -5.17 9.41
N VAL A 11 -3.36 -5.36 10.69
CA VAL A 11 -4.03 -4.31 11.48
C VAL A 11 -3.10 -3.12 11.78
N PRO A 12 -1.85 -3.30 12.24
CA PRO A 12 -0.92 -2.18 12.39
C PRO A 12 -0.60 -1.49 11.05
N LEU A 13 -0.42 -2.26 9.97
CA LEU A 13 -0.10 -1.70 8.66
C LEU A 13 -1.25 -0.84 8.14
N SER A 14 -2.50 -1.27 8.26
CA SER A 14 -3.66 -0.50 7.78
C SER A 14 -3.80 0.84 8.48
N LYS A 15 -3.53 0.90 9.79
CA LYS A 15 -3.50 2.16 10.55
C LYS A 15 -2.40 3.11 10.05
N VAL A 16 -1.22 2.57 9.77
CA VAL A 16 -0.11 3.35 9.22
C VAL A 16 -0.45 3.86 7.81
N ALA A 17 -0.99 3.00 6.95
CA ALA A 17 -1.39 3.35 5.59
C ALA A 17 -2.43 4.49 5.60
N VAL A 18 -3.47 4.38 6.43
CA VAL A 18 -4.47 5.44 6.60
C VAL A 18 -3.80 6.72 7.10
N ARG A 19 -2.98 6.67 8.15
CA ARG A 19 -2.30 7.87 8.69
C ARG A 19 -1.46 8.59 7.63
N LEU A 20 -0.73 7.85 6.80
CA LEU A 20 0.15 8.42 5.78
C LEU A 20 -0.62 8.98 4.58
N LEU A 21 -1.74 8.35 4.20
CA LEU A 21 -2.54 8.76 3.04
C LEU A 21 -3.66 9.74 3.38
N TYR A 22 -4.05 9.86 4.65
CA TYR A 22 -5.15 10.75 5.08
C TYR A 22 -5.01 12.20 4.60
N PRO A 23 -3.82 12.83 4.63
CA PRO A 23 -3.65 14.19 4.11
C PRO A 23 -3.98 14.33 2.62
N TYR A 24 -3.95 13.23 1.87
CA TYR A 24 -4.18 13.17 0.42
C TYR A 24 -5.53 12.52 0.07
N LYS A 25 -6.40 12.27 1.05
CA LYS A 25 -7.65 11.49 0.84
C LYS A 25 -8.54 12.05 -0.28
N GLU A 26 -8.55 13.37 -0.48
CA GLU A 26 -9.35 14.03 -1.54
C GLU A 26 -8.81 13.75 -2.95
N THR A 27 -7.55 13.32 -3.06
CA THR A 27 -6.85 13.03 -4.33
C THR A 27 -6.57 11.54 -4.54
N VAL A 28 -6.71 10.72 -3.49
CA VAL A 28 -6.53 9.27 -3.56
C VAL A 28 -7.89 8.64 -3.78
N HIS A 29 -8.24 8.40 -5.04
CA HIS A 29 -9.52 7.79 -5.41
C HIS A 29 -9.47 6.27 -5.42
N THR A 30 -8.32 5.68 -5.75
CA THR A 30 -8.14 4.23 -5.88
C THR A 30 -6.79 3.81 -5.34
N ILE A 31 -6.71 2.61 -4.78
CA ILE A 31 -5.48 1.98 -4.32
C ILE A 31 -5.39 0.58 -4.92
N THR A 32 -4.22 0.19 -5.41
CA THR A 32 -3.97 -1.17 -5.91
C THR A 32 -2.80 -1.80 -5.18
N SER A 33 -3.00 -2.97 -4.58
CA SER A 33 -1.95 -3.76 -3.94
C SER A 33 -1.75 -5.12 -4.60
N ASP A 34 -0.74 -5.86 -4.13
CA ASP A 34 -0.68 -7.30 -4.38
C ASP A 34 -1.61 -8.04 -3.41
N ASN A 35 -1.65 -9.37 -3.54
CA ASN A 35 -2.42 -10.26 -2.67
C ASN A 35 -1.66 -10.60 -1.36
N GLY A 36 -0.77 -9.72 -0.89
CA GLY A 36 -0.05 -9.90 0.36
C GLY A 36 -0.99 -9.92 1.57
N ALA A 37 -0.78 -10.86 2.50
CA ALA A 37 -1.59 -10.99 3.71
C ALA A 37 -1.52 -9.75 4.61
N GLU A 38 -0.48 -8.94 4.47
CA GLU A 38 -0.36 -7.65 5.14
C GLU A 38 -1.45 -6.63 4.74
N PHE A 39 -2.11 -6.83 3.59
CA PHE A 39 -3.23 -6.01 3.12
C PHE A 39 -4.59 -6.67 3.38
N ALA A 40 -4.68 -7.65 4.28
CA ALA A 40 -5.95 -8.28 4.64
C ALA A 40 -7.00 -7.26 5.14
N GLU A 41 -6.56 -6.14 5.73
CA GLU A 41 -7.40 -5.04 6.22
C GLU A 41 -7.67 -3.95 5.16
N HIS A 42 -7.66 -4.28 3.87
CA HIS A 42 -7.86 -3.34 2.77
C HIS A 42 -9.22 -2.62 2.81
N GLU A 43 -10.30 -3.30 3.26
CA GLU A 43 -11.62 -2.68 3.44
C GLU A 43 -11.60 -1.52 4.44
N PHE A 44 -10.81 -1.67 5.53
CA PHE A 44 -10.64 -0.60 6.51
C PHE A 44 -9.93 0.61 5.89
N ILE A 45 -8.90 0.37 5.08
CA ILE A 45 -8.15 1.43 4.38
C ILE A 45 -9.07 2.17 3.41
N ALA A 46 -9.76 1.42 2.55
CA ALA A 46 -10.71 1.94 1.56
C ALA A 46 -11.76 2.84 2.23
N LYS A 47 -12.41 2.34 3.27
CA LYS A 47 -13.45 3.07 4.01
C LYS A 47 -12.93 4.34 4.67
N LYS A 48 -11.72 4.33 5.23
CA LYS A 48 -11.15 5.49 5.92
C LYS A 48 -10.68 6.58 4.97
N LEU A 49 -10.24 6.19 3.78
CA LEU A 49 -9.77 7.12 2.75
C LEU A 49 -10.89 7.56 1.79
N GLY A 50 -12.03 6.85 1.77
CA GLY A 50 -13.07 7.10 0.77
C GLY A 50 -12.62 6.72 -0.65
N ALA A 51 -11.77 5.68 -0.74
CA ALA A 51 -11.13 5.24 -1.97
C ALA A 51 -11.52 3.79 -2.28
N ASP A 52 -11.57 3.44 -3.56
CA ASP A 52 -11.72 2.05 -3.98
C ASP A 52 -10.38 1.30 -3.81
N PHE A 53 -10.45 0.01 -3.50
CA PHE A 53 -9.26 -0.81 -3.31
C PHE A 53 -9.33 -2.04 -4.20
N TYR A 54 -8.26 -2.27 -4.95
CA TYR A 54 -8.11 -3.37 -5.90
C TYR A 54 -6.88 -4.21 -5.57
N SER A 55 -6.94 -5.48 -5.95
CA SER A 55 -5.79 -6.39 -5.88
C SER A 55 -5.37 -6.80 -7.29
N ALA A 56 -4.06 -6.84 -7.52
CA ALA A 56 -3.48 -7.37 -8.76
C ALA A 56 -3.82 -8.85 -8.94
N HIS A 57 -3.89 -9.30 -10.20
CA HIS A 57 -4.13 -10.69 -10.51
C HIS A 57 -3.02 -11.59 -9.94
N PRO A 58 -3.35 -12.82 -9.51
CA PRO A 58 -2.35 -13.77 -9.05
C PRO A 58 -1.24 -13.97 -10.09
N TYR A 59 0.01 -13.90 -9.65
CA TYR A 59 1.21 -14.07 -10.48
C TYR A 59 1.41 -13.01 -11.59
N ALA A 60 0.69 -11.88 -11.55
CA ALA A 60 0.80 -10.79 -12.52
C ALA A 60 1.60 -9.59 -11.99
N SER A 61 2.88 -9.79 -11.70
CA SER A 61 3.74 -8.73 -11.14
C SER A 61 3.87 -7.49 -12.04
N TRP A 62 3.68 -7.64 -13.36
CA TRP A 62 3.73 -6.55 -14.33
C TRP A 62 2.61 -5.51 -14.15
N GLU A 63 1.48 -5.87 -13.55
CA GLU A 63 0.39 -4.93 -13.23
C GLU A 63 0.81 -3.86 -12.21
N ARG A 64 1.94 -4.08 -11.54
CA ARG A 64 2.58 -3.15 -10.60
C ARG A 64 4.00 -2.78 -11.02
N GLY A 65 4.30 -2.81 -12.32
CA GLY A 65 5.66 -2.55 -12.83
C GLY A 65 6.29 -1.26 -12.30
N LEU A 66 5.49 -0.19 -12.15
CA LEU A 66 5.97 1.08 -11.58
C LEU A 66 6.41 0.95 -10.11
N ASN A 67 5.69 0.16 -9.30
CA ASN A 67 6.04 -0.04 -7.90
C ASN A 67 7.39 -0.76 -7.79
N GLU A 68 7.60 -1.82 -8.58
CA GLU A 68 8.85 -2.58 -8.55
C GLU A 68 10.05 -1.76 -9.04
N TYR A 69 9.87 -0.99 -10.11
CA TYR A 69 10.89 -0.06 -10.59
C TYR A 69 11.24 1.01 -9.54
N THR A 70 10.23 1.64 -8.93
CA THR A 70 10.43 2.67 -7.91
C THR A 70 11.11 2.10 -6.67
N ASN A 71 10.72 0.90 -6.22
CA ASN A 71 11.39 0.20 -5.13
C ASN A 71 12.88 -0.06 -5.43
N GLY A 72 13.21 -0.39 -6.69
CA GLY A 72 14.59 -0.53 -7.16
C GLY A 72 15.39 0.76 -7.01
N LEU A 73 14.84 1.89 -7.49
CA LEU A 73 15.49 3.20 -7.36
C LEU A 73 15.72 3.59 -5.89
N ILE A 74 14.72 3.36 -5.02
CA ILE A 74 14.85 3.64 -3.59
C ILE A 74 16.01 2.85 -2.97
N ARG A 75 16.14 1.56 -3.29
CA ARG A 75 17.25 0.72 -2.80
C ARG A 75 18.61 1.10 -3.37
N GLN A 76 18.65 1.70 -4.55
CA GLN A 76 19.90 2.08 -5.21
C GLN A 76 20.43 3.42 -4.71
N TYR A 77 19.56 4.38 -4.40
CA TYR A 77 19.95 5.76 -4.17
C TYR A 77 19.69 6.27 -2.75
N ILE A 78 18.84 5.61 -1.97
CA ILE A 78 18.42 6.10 -0.63
C ILE A 78 18.85 5.16 0.49
N LEU A 79 18.73 3.85 0.27
CA LEU A 79 19.15 2.82 1.23
C LEU A 79 20.58 2.37 0.95
#